data_AF-A0A9Q3ELU7-F1
#
_entry.id   AF-A0A9Q3ELU7-F1
#
_cell.length_a   1.000
_cell.length_b   1.000
_cell.length_c   1.000
_cell.angle_alpha   90.00
_cell.angle_beta   90.00
_cell.angle_gamma   90.00
#
_symmetry.space_group_name_H-M   'P 1'
#
loop_
_entity.id
_entity.type
_entity.pdbx_description
1 polymer ?
#
loop_
_entity_poly.entity_id
_entity_poly.type
_entity_poly.pdbx_seq_one_letter_code
_entity_poly.pdbx_strand_id
1 'polypeptide(L)'
;MLRWKIAIQEYRGNRTIVHKDGNIHKKEDRLSRWPLPNNSDNPAYVPEEASAQLPIEGISVTDLNTTFFEEVRNSYTQDKNCNILCQLLTKDCKDNSLIHALDEIWKGSYDEGIFHLLDGIIYHRTKHTCVMTVVDRSLINLVLKEFHDSPFSGHLSEGRTKEKVKTCIWWPMWQKDVAEYCKTCDRCQKGNKSTGKRFGNMIKIQEPSRP
;
A
#
# COMPACT_ATOMS: atom_id res chain seq x y z
N MET A 1 -10.74 8.71 12.31
CA MET A 1 -9.63 9.70 12.31
C MET A 1 -9.31 10.38 10.97
N LEU A 2 -9.55 9.79 9.78
CA LEU A 2 -9.15 10.42 8.50
C LEU A 2 -9.93 11.71 8.14
N ARG A 3 -11.16 11.86 8.64
CA ARG A 3 -12.03 13.02 8.39
C ARG A 3 -11.41 14.34 8.90
N TRP A 4 -10.81 14.32 10.08
CA TRP A 4 -10.11 15.49 10.65
C TRP A 4 -8.79 15.81 9.94
N LYS A 5 -8.20 14.81 9.28
CA LYS A 5 -6.93 14.95 8.58
C LYS A 5 -7.07 15.77 7.29
N ILE A 6 -8.13 15.52 6.53
CA ILE A 6 -8.50 16.30 5.34
C ILE A 6 -8.86 17.73 5.77
N ALA A 7 -9.68 17.88 6.82
CA ALA A 7 -10.04 19.19 7.36
C ALA A 7 -8.81 20.00 7.82
N ILE A 8 -7.78 19.39 8.40
CA ILE A 8 -6.55 20.10 8.80
C ILE A 8 -5.64 20.41 7.59
N GLN A 9 -5.67 19.60 6.53
CA GLN A 9 -4.91 19.84 5.30
C GLN A 9 -5.38 21.09 4.55
N GLU A 10 -6.67 21.40 4.59
CA GLU A 10 -7.23 22.63 4.00
C GLU A 10 -6.57 23.92 4.55
N TYR A 11 -6.08 23.90 5.80
CA TYR A 11 -5.47 25.07 6.44
C TYR A 11 -3.94 25.12 6.35
N ARG A 12 -3.27 24.20 5.63
CA ARG A 12 -1.80 24.15 5.56
C ARG A 12 -1.15 25.39 4.94
N GLY A 13 -1.88 26.15 4.11
CA GLY A 13 -1.35 27.36 3.46
C GLY A 13 -1.31 28.62 4.35
N ASN A 14 -2.14 28.69 5.40
CA ASN A 14 -2.36 29.91 6.20
C ASN A 14 -2.19 29.71 7.72
N ARG A 15 -1.60 28.61 8.18
CA ARG A 15 -1.50 28.29 9.61
C ARG A 15 -0.09 28.49 10.16
N THR A 16 0.03 29.29 11.21
CA THR A 16 1.26 29.44 12.01
C THR A 16 1.24 28.47 13.19
N ILE A 17 2.22 27.58 13.24
CA ILE A 17 2.44 26.66 14.36
C ILE A 17 3.32 27.38 15.38
N VAL A 18 2.79 27.60 16.59
CA VAL A 18 3.55 28.21 17.69
C VAL A 18 4.04 27.10 18.62
N HIS A 19 5.35 27.03 18.80
CA HIS A 19 5.99 26.12 19.74
C HIS A 19 5.66 26.56 21.18
N LYS A 20 5.26 25.62 22.03
CA LYS A 20 5.22 25.81 23.48
C LYS A 20 6.20 24.82 24.09
N ASP A 21 7.21 25.32 24.78
CA ASP A 21 8.21 24.49 25.43
C ASP A 21 7.55 23.61 26.51
N GLY A 22 7.89 22.32 26.51
CA GLY A 22 7.54 21.40 27.59
C GLY A 22 8.48 21.57 28.79
N ASN A 23 8.00 21.27 29.99
CA ASN A 23 8.85 21.24 31.18
C ASN A 23 9.81 20.04 31.13
N ILE A 24 11.10 20.31 31.26
CA ILE A 24 12.19 19.34 31.09
C ILE A 24 12.27 18.38 32.29
N HIS A 25 12.09 17.09 32.01
CA HIS A 25 12.39 15.86 32.78
C HIS A 25 12.38 15.90 34.32
N LYS A 26 11.56 15.04 34.97
CA LYS A 26 11.72 14.73 36.41
C LYS A 26 12.08 13.29 36.80
N LYS A 27 12.08 12.30 35.88
CA LYS A 27 12.82 11.00 35.91
C LYS A 27 12.15 9.96 35.02
N GLU A 28 12.96 9.14 34.36
CA GLU A 28 12.58 7.81 33.84
C GLU A 28 13.15 6.74 34.80
N ASP A 29 12.37 5.71 35.16
CA ASP A 29 12.84 4.55 35.93
C ASP A 29 12.18 3.23 35.49
N ARG A 30 12.96 2.15 35.62
CA ARG A 30 12.96 0.86 34.93
C ARG A 30 12.07 -0.23 35.52
N LEU A 31 10.87 0.09 36.00
CA LEU A 31 9.88 -0.92 36.41
C LEU A 31 8.82 -1.13 35.32
N SER A 32 9.29 -1.46 34.12
CA SER A 32 8.43 -1.82 33.00
C SER A 32 7.83 -3.21 33.21
N ARG A 33 6.49 -3.29 33.07
CA ARG A 33 5.68 -4.48 32.69
C ARG A 33 4.94 -5.25 33.79
N TRP A 34 4.34 -4.55 34.75
CA TRP A 34 3.06 -5.03 35.29
C TRP A 34 1.95 -4.23 34.62
N PRO A 35 1.14 -4.81 33.72
CA PRO A 35 0.06 -4.06 33.08
C PRO A 35 -0.99 -3.74 34.14
N LEU A 36 -1.03 -2.48 34.57
CA LEU A 36 -2.09 -1.97 35.42
C LEU A 36 -3.39 -1.84 34.59
N PRO A 37 -4.57 -1.98 35.21
CA PRO A 37 -5.85 -1.71 34.55
C PRO A 37 -5.85 -0.32 33.91
N ASN A 38 -6.50 -0.14 32.76
CA ASN A 38 -6.57 1.15 32.06
C ASN A 38 -7.65 2.05 32.70
N ASN A 39 -7.44 2.48 33.94
CA ASN A 39 -8.31 3.39 34.70
C ASN A 39 -7.59 4.71 35.03
N SER A 40 -8.31 5.72 35.50
CA SER A 40 -7.75 7.06 35.82
C SER A 40 -6.61 7.05 36.84
N ASP A 41 -6.51 5.98 37.63
CA ASP A 41 -5.46 5.79 38.64
C ASP A 41 -4.17 5.23 38.05
N ASN A 42 -4.20 4.71 36.82
CA ASN A 42 -3.02 4.25 36.10
C ASN A 42 -2.32 5.44 35.42
N PRO A 43 -1.04 5.72 35.73
CA PRO A 43 -0.32 6.82 35.07
C PRO A 43 -0.11 6.60 33.57
N ALA A 44 -0.24 5.36 33.08
CA ALA A 44 -0.28 5.02 31.64
C ALA A 44 -1.72 4.92 31.10
N TYR A 45 -2.70 5.51 31.80
CA TYR A 45 -4.09 5.59 31.33
C TYR A 45 -4.13 6.25 29.96
N VAL A 46 -4.56 5.47 28.98
CA VAL A 46 -4.87 5.98 27.64
C VAL A 46 -6.39 6.03 27.59
N PRO A 47 -7.02 7.23 27.54
CA PRO A 47 -8.45 7.32 27.26
C PRO A 47 -8.75 6.50 26.00
N GLU A 48 -9.85 5.73 25.96
CA GLU A 48 -10.19 4.92 24.77
C GLU A 48 -10.27 5.75 23.47
N GLU A 49 -10.44 7.07 23.60
CA GLU A 49 -10.46 8.04 22.49
C GLU A 49 -9.08 8.56 22.06
N ALA A 50 -8.03 8.32 22.85
CA ALA A 50 -6.65 8.66 22.49
C ALA A 50 -6.13 7.59 21.51
N SER A 51 -6.45 7.84 20.26
CA SER A 51 -5.82 7.20 19.12
C SER A 51 -4.31 7.13 19.30
N ALA A 52 -3.79 5.91 19.38
CA ALA A 52 -2.37 5.67 19.22
C ALA A 52 -1.91 6.41 17.96
N GLN A 53 -1.04 7.41 18.14
CA GLN A 53 -0.29 8.00 17.04
C GLN A 53 0.64 6.91 16.53
N LEU A 54 0.13 6.06 15.64
CA LEU A 54 0.99 5.23 14.81
C LEU A 54 1.74 6.21 13.91
N PRO A 55 3.08 6.32 14.03
CA PRO A 55 3.85 7.06 13.05
C PRO A 55 3.54 6.40 11.72
N ILE A 56 3.01 7.21 10.81
CA ILE A 56 2.91 6.79 9.43
C ILE A 56 4.35 6.73 8.97
N GLU A 57 4.86 5.52 8.75
CA GLU A 57 5.89 5.25 7.75
C GLU A 57 5.28 5.68 6.42
N GLY A 58 5.22 7.00 6.22
CA GLY A 58 4.97 7.57 4.93
C GLY A 58 6.04 6.94 4.07
N ILE A 59 5.63 6.34 2.96
CA ILE A 59 6.54 6.15 1.84
C ILE A 59 7.33 7.45 1.77
N SER A 60 8.64 7.39 2.02
CA SER A 60 9.51 8.54 1.91
C SER A 60 9.31 9.06 0.50
N VAL A 61 8.49 10.10 0.34
CA VAL A 61 8.23 10.76 -0.93
C VAL A 61 9.44 11.65 -1.19
N THR A 62 10.62 11.04 -1.24
CA THR A 62 11.88 11.77 -1.47
C THR A 62 12.44 11.54 -2.85
N ASP A 63 12.00 10.54 -3.61
CA ASP A 63 12.65 10.22 -4.90
C ASP A 63 11.69 9.81 -6.03
N LEU A 64 10.40 10.19 -5.95
CA LEU A 64 9.56 10.16 -7.16
C LEU A 64 9.72 11.51 -7.87
N ASN A 65 10.41 11.48 -9.01
CA ASN A 65 10.59 12.65 -9.87
C ASN A 65 9.21 13.27 -10.17
N THR A 66 9.09 14.60 -10.16
CA THR A 66 7.84 15.31 -10.47
C THR A 66 7.24 14.85 -11.80
N THR A 67 8.09 14.44 -12.74
CA THR A 67 7.72 13.85 -14.03
C THR A 67 6.83 12.62 -13.89
N PHE A 68 7.05 11.77 -12.88
CA PHE A 68 6.22 10.57 -12.65
C PHE A 68 4.77 10.95 -12.35
N PHE A 69 4.56 11.93 -11.48
CA PHE A 69 3.21 12.38 -11.13
C PHE A 69 2.52 13.07 -12.31
N GLU A 70 3.27 13.79 -13.14
CA GLU A 70 2.75 14.37 -14.38
C GLU A 70 2.35 13.28 -15.39
N GLU A 71 3.17 12.25 -15.57
CA GLU A 71 2.85 11.10 -16.42
C GLU A 71 1.58 10.37 -15.94
N VAL A 72 1.44 10.16 -14.63
CA VAL A 72 0.22 9.57 -14.05
C VAL A 72 -1.00 10.43 -14.36
N ARG A 73 -0.94 11.76 -14.15
CA ARG A 73 -2.06 12.66 -14.46
C ARG A 73 -2.42 12.62 -15.95
N ASN A 74 -1.40 12.64 -16.82
CA ASN A 74 -1.59 12.58 -18.26
C ASN A 74 -2.27 11.26 -18.66
N SER A 75 -1.93 10.14 -18.01
CA SER A 75 -2.54 8.84 -18.28
C SER A 75 -4.06 8.82 -18.04
N TYR A 76 -4.57 9.61 -17.10
CA TYR A 76 -6.00 9.66 -16.82
C TYR A 76 -6.81 10.33 -17.93
N THR A 77 -6.20 11.17 -18.76
CA THR A 77 -6.91 11.77 -19.89
C THR A 77 -7.18 10.77 -21.00
N GLN A 78 -6.33 9.74 -21.10
CA GLN A 78 -6.42 8.67 -22.09
C GLN A 78 -7.39 7.56 -21.66
N ASP A 79 -7.40 7.23 -20.37
CA ASP A 79 -8.27 6.19 -19.84
C ASP A 79 -9.72 6.70 -19.64
N LYS A 80 -10.68 5.96 -20.20
CA LYS A 80 -12.11 6.30 -20.12
C LYS A 80 -12.59 6.38 -18.66
N ASN A 81 -12.27 5.39 -17.83
CA ASN A 81 -12.79 5.31 -16.47
C ASN A 81 -12.19 6.40 -15.58
N CYS A 82 -10.88 6.64 -15.69
CA CYS A 82 -10.20 7.67 -14.91
C CYS A 82 -10.66 9.08 -15.31
N ASN A 83 -10.88 9.35 -16.60
CA ASN A 83 -11.43 10.63 -17.03
C ASN A 83 -12.83 10.87 -16.43
N ILE A 84 -13.71 9.85 -16.48
CA ILE A 84 -15.05 9.92 -15.86
C ILE A 84 -14.92 10.17 -14.35
N LEU A 85 -14.04 9.44 -13.65
CA LEU A 85 -13.83 9.62 -12.21
C LEU A 85 -13.30 11.01 -11.88
N CYS A 86 -12.34 11.54 -12.65
CA CYS A 86 -11.85 12.91 -12.47
C CYS A 86 -13.01 13.91 -12.59
N GLN A 87 -13.89 13.75 -13.58
CA GLN A 87 -15.05 14.65 -13.75
C GLN A 87 -16.05 14.54 -12.60
N LEU A 88 -16.38 13.33 -12.18
CA LEU A 88 -17.31 13.07 -11.08
C LEU A 88 -16.78 13.64 -9.75
N LEU A 89 -15.50 13.39 -9.45
CA LEU A 89 -14.86 13.80 -8.19
C LEU A 89 -14.49 15.29 -8.16
N THR A 90 -14.31 15.95 -9.31
CA THR A 90 -14.04 17.41 -9.34
C THR A 90 -15.31 18.23 -9.16
N LYS A 91 -16.42 17.79 -9.75
CA LYS A 91 -17.68 18.55 -9.76
C LYS A 91 -18.54 18.31 -8.51
N ASP A 92 -18.14 17.40 -7.62
CA ASP A 92 -18.94 16.90 -6.50
C ASP A 92 -20.40 16.58 -6.93
N CYS A 93 -20.58 16.03 -8.15
CA CYS A 93 -21.90 15.80 -8.74
C CYS A 93 -22.14 14.30 -8.99
N LYS A 94 -23.30 13.80 -8.54
CA LYS A 94 -23.74 12.42 -8.80
C LYS A 94 -24.49 12.36 -10.13
N ASP A 95 -23.75 12.42 -11.24
CA ASP A 95 -24.33 12.22 -12.56
C ASP A 95 -24.48 10.72 -12.87
N ASN A 96 -25.72 10.23 -12.85
CA ASN A 96 -26.03 8.82 -13.08
C ASN A 96 -25.55 8.33 -14.45
N SER A 97 -25.60 9.19 -15.48
CA SER A 97 -25.17 8.82 -16.84
C SER A 97 -23.68 8.46 -16.89
N LEU A 98 -22.86 9.26 -16.21
CA LEU A 98 -21.41 9.03 -16.09
C LEU A 98 -21.11 7.80 -15.23
N ILE A 99 -21.85 7.60 -14.13
CA ILE A 99 -21.69 6.42 -13.26
C ILE A 99 -22.01 5.13 -14.01
N HIS A 100 -23.02 5.12 -14.87
CA HIS A 100 -23.36 3.96 -15.70
C HIS A 100 -22.34 3.67 -16.80
N ALA A 101 -21.53 4.66 -17.18
CA ALA A 101 -20.48 4.48 -18.19
C ALA A 101 -19.19 3.85 -17.63
N LEU A 102 -19.03 3.76 -16.30
CA LEU A 102 -17.89 3.10 -15.64
C LEU A 102 -17.99 1.58 -15.77
N ASP A 103 -16.83 0.93 -15.94
CA ASP A 103 -16.78 -0.54 -15.90
C ASP A 103 -17.07 -1.05 -14.47
N GLU A 104 -17.55 -2.29 -14.35
CA GLU A 104 -18.10 -2.84 -13.09
C GLU A 104 -17.16 -2.73 -11.88
N ILE A 105 -15.86 -3.01 -12.07
CA ILE A 105 -14.86 -2.96 -10.98
C ILE A 105 -14.71 -1.52 -10.44
N TRP A 106 -14.71 -0.55 -11.34
CA TRP A 106 -14.58 0.87 -11.01
C TRP A 106 -15.86 1.40 -10.38
N LYS A 107 -17.01 1.02 -10.94
CA LYS A 107 -18.32 1.40 -10.43
C LYS A 107 -18.53 0.92 -9.00
N GLY A 108 -18.26 -0.36 -8.71
CA GLY A 108 -18.40 -0.89 -7.35
C GLY A 108 -17.55 -0.13 -6.34
N SER A 109 -16.30 0.16 -6.70
CA SER A 109 -15.39 0.94 -5.84
C SER A 109 -15.85 2.40 -5.68
N TYR A 110 -16.39 3.01 -6.74
CA TYR A 110 -16.95 4.36 -6.68
C TYR A 110 -18.20 4.45 -5.80
N ASP A 111 -19.14 3.51 -5.94
CA ASP A 111 -20.38 3.45 -5.16
C ASP A 111 -20.09 3.26 -3.65
N GLU A 112 -19.01 2.54 -3.32
CA GLU A 112 -18.49 2.41 -1.94
C GLU A 112 -17.81 3.67 -1.40
N GLY A 113 -17.60 4.70 -2.24
CA GLY A 113 -16.94 5.95 -1.85
C GLY A 113 -15.44 5.79 -1.59
N ILE A 114 -14.80 4.83 -2.27
CA ILE A 114 -13.38 4.47 -2.08
C ILE A 114 -12.44 5.45 -2.81
N PHE A 115 -12.91 6.07 -3.88
CA PHE A 115 -12.09 6.98 -4.67
C PHE A 115 -12.11 8.41 -4.15
N HIS A 116 -10.94 9.03 -4.15
CA HIS A 116 -10.75 10.44 -3.80
C HIS A 116 -9.82 11.11 -4.80
N LEU A 117 -10.12 12.35 -5.18
CA LEU A 117 -9.26 13.15 -6.05
C LEU A 117 -8.49 14.16 -5.20
N LEU A 118 -7.16 14.16 -5.31
CA LEU A 118 -6.28 15.10 -4.62
C LEU A 118 -5.13 15.48 -5.55
N ASP A 119 -4.92 16.79 -5.75
CA ASP A 119 -3.87 17.33 -6.63
C ASP A 119 -3.88 16.75 -8.06
N GLY A 120 -5.08 16.48 -8.58
CA GLY A 120 -5.30 15.85 -9.88
C GLY A 120 -4.97 14.35 -9.94
N ILE A 121 -4.69 13.73 -8.79
CA ILE A 121 -4.37 12.32 -8.65
C ILE A 121 -5.53 11.57 -8.00
N ILE A 122 -5.91 10.44 -8.59
CA ILE A 122 -6.95 9.58 -8.02
C ILE A 122 -6.30 8.66 -6.99
N TYR A 123 -6.84 8.66 -5.77
CA TYR A 123 -6.46 7.76 -4.69
C TYR A 123 -7.57 6.74 -4.44
N HIS A 124 -7.17 5.48 -4.25
CA HIS A 124 -8.02 4.36 -3.89
C HIS A 124 -7.85 4.04 -2.40
N ARG A 125 -8.90 4.24 -1.62
CA ARG A 125 -8.88 4.10 -0.16
C ARG A 125 -9.63 2.87 0.34
N THR A 126 -8.90 1.97 0.98
CA THR A 126 -9.49 0.86 1.73
C THR A 126 -9.56 1.17 3.23
N LYS A 127 -10.03 0.20 4.04
CA LYS A 127 -10.04 0.32 5.50
C LYS A 127 -8.66 0.61 6.12
N HIS A 128 -7.59 0.12 5.49
CA HIS A 128 -6.24 0.14 6.06
C HIS A 128 -5.19 0.84 5.18
N THR A 129 -5.50 1.11 3.91
CA THR A 129 -4.55 1.70 2.96
C THR A 129 -5.19 2.83 2.16
N CYS A 130 -4.38 3.80 1.75
CA CYS A 130 -4.75 4.83 0.78
C CYS A 130 -3.61 4.90 -0.23
N VAL A 131 -3.88 4.48 -1.46
CA VAL A 131 -2.87 4.25 -2.49
C VAL A 131 -3.23 4.98 -3.76
N MET A 132 -2.23 5.32 -4.58
CA MET A 132 -2.46 5.98 -5.85
C MET A 132 -3.05 5.01 -6.87
N THR A 133 -3.98 5.48 -7.69
CA THR A 133 -4.51 4.73 -8.84
C THR A 133 -3.63 4.96 -10.07
N VAL A 134 -3.16 3.89 -10.71
CA VAL A 134 -2.38 3.97 -11.97
C VAL A 134 -3.07 3.13 -13.03
N VAL A 135 -3.10 3.59 -14.27
CA VAL A 135 -3.79 2.92 -15.39
C VAL A 135 -2.87 2.61 -16.55
N ASP A 136 -1.85 3.46 -16.79
CA ASP A 136 -0.91 3.21 -17.87
C ASP A 136 -0.09 1.94 -17.62
N ARG A 137 -0.01 1.09 -18.64
CA ARG A 137 0.68 -0.20 -18.57
C ARG A 137 2.19 -0.03 -18.47
N SER A 138 2.75 1.03 -19.04
CA SER A 138 4.19 1.30 -18.95
C SER A 138 4.58 1.66 -17.52
N LEU A 139 3.80 2.53 -16.88
CA LEU A 139 3.95 2.87 -15.46
C LEU A 139 3.75 1.66 -14.54
N ILE A 140 2.72 0.85 -14.78
CA ILE A 140 2.50 -0.39 -14.01
C ILE A 140 3.72 -1.32 -14.12
N ASN A 141 4.25 -1.53 -15.33
CA ASN A 141 5.42 -2.37 -15.53
C ASN A 141 6.67 -1.81 -14.84
N LEU A 142 6.85 -0.49 -14.86
CA LEU A 142 7.96 0.18 -14.15
C LEU A 142 7.88 -0.07 -12.64
N VAL A 143 6.68 0.06 -12.06
CA VAL A 143 6.42 -0.21 -10.64
C VAL A 143 6.67 -1.68 -10.29
N LEU A 144 6.18 -2.61 -11.12
CA LEU A 144 6.39 -4.05 -10.89
C LEU A 144 7.88 -4.40 -10.95
N LYS A 145 8.62 -3.81 -11.89
CA LYS A 145 10.07 -3.95 -12.00
C LYS A 145 10.77 -3.43 -10.74
N GLU A 146 10.38 -2.27 -10.22
CA GLU A 146 11.00 -1.74 -9.00
C GLU A 146 10.70 -2.63 -7.77
N PHE A 147 9.47 -3.14 -7.65
CA PHE A 147 9.12 -3.97 -6.50
C PHE A 147 9.64 -5.41 -6.57
N HIS A 148 9.90 -5.94 -7.75
CA HIS A 148 10.38 -7.31 -7.93
C HIS A 148 11.88 -7.36 -8.25
N ASP A 149 12.32 -6.65 -9.29
CA ASP A 149 13.67 -6.77 -9.87
C ASP A 149 14.72 -5.86 -9.21
N SER A 150 14.29 -4.85 -8.44
CA SER A 150 15.22 -3.92 -7.78
C SER A 150 16.25 -4.69 -6.93
N PRO A 151 17.54 -4.30 -6.95
CA PRO A 151 18.58 -4.94 -6.15
C PRO A 151 18.22 -5.04 -4.66
N PHE A 152 17.46 -4.06 -4.15
CA PHE A 152 16.97 -4.02 -2.77
C PHE A 152 15.78 -4.95 -2.52
N SER A 153 15.00 -5.26 -3.54
CA SER A 153 13.87 -6.20 -3.47
C SER A 153 14.33 -7.64 -3.64
N GLY A 154 15.39 -7.89 -4.40
CA GLY A 154 16.03 -9.21 -4.48
C GLY A 154 15.13 -10.31 -5.04
N HIS A 155 14.27 -9.99 -6.02
CA HIS A 155 13.31 -10.93 -6.62
C HIS A 155 12.37 -11.57 -5.58
N LEU A 156 11.65 -10.71 -4.86
CA LEU A 156 10.67 -11.12 -3.86
C LEU A 156 9.70 -12.18 -4.41
N SER A 157 9.31 -13.12 -3.54
CA SER A 157 8.23 -14.05 -3.85
C SER A 157 6.94 -13.31 -4.17
N GLU A 158 6.08 -13.93 -4.97
CA GLU A 158 4.80 -13.35 -5.40
C GLU A 158 4.00 -12.74 -4.23
N GLY A 159 3.90 -13.45 -3.09
CA GLY A 159 3.19 -12.96 -1.91
C GLY A 159 3.78 -11.66 -1.36
N ARG A 160 5.10 -11.57 -1.25
CA ARG A 160 5.78 -10.35 -0.77
C ARG A 160 5.68 -9.20 -1.76
N THR A 161 5.74 -9.48 -3.06
CA THR A 161 5.52 -8.46 -4.11
C THR A 161 4.09 -7.93 -4.03
N LYS A 162 3.09 -8.81 -3.82
CA LYS A 162 1.69 -8.41 -3.64
C LYS A 162 1.50 -7.52 -2.42
N GLU A 163 2.17 -7.82 -1.31
CA GLU A 163 2.12 -6.99 -0.09
C GLU A 163 2.67 -5.58 -0.34
N LYS A 164 3.81 -5.46 -1.03
CA LYS A 164 4.37 -4.15 -1.42
C LYS A 164 3.44 -3.36 -2.35
N VAL A 165 2.91 -4.00 -3.39
CA VAL A 165 2.01 -3.34 -4.34
C VAL A 165 0.76 -2.83 -3.62
N LYS A 166 0.14 -3.67 -2.78
CA LYS A 166 -1.08 -3.35 -2.02
C LYS A 166 -0.96 -2.09 -1.16
N THR A 167 0.24 -1.77 -0.67
CA THR A 167 0.48 -0.60 0.19
C THR A 167 0.85 0.67 -0.58
N CYS A 168 1.14 0.57 -1.88
CA CYS A 168 1.65 1.69 -2.67
C CYS A 168 0.68 2.14 -3.77
N ILE A 169 0.21 1.22 -4.61
CA ILE A 169 -0.48 1.55 -5.87
C ILE A 169 -1.64 0.56 -6.11
N TRP A 170 -2.71 1.04 -6.75
CA TRP A 170 -3.87 0.25 -7.13
C TRP A 170 -4.20 0.39 -8.62
N TRP A 171 -4.64 -0.71 -9.23
CA TRP A 171 -5.26 -0.77 -10.54
C TRP A 171 -6.19 -1.98 -10.62
N PRO A 172 -7.12 -2.04 -11.59
CA PRO A 172 -7.98 -3.22 -11.76
C PRO A 172 -7.17 -4.49 -11.96
N MET A 173 -7.54 -5.55 -11.25
CA MET A 173 -6.92 -6.88 -11.39
C MET A 173 -5.41 -6.94 -11.09
N TRP A 174 -4.86 -5.97 -10.33
CA TRP A 174 -3.44 -5.89 -9.99
C TRP A 174 -2.82 -7.18 -9.45
N GLN A 175 -3.59 -7.98 -8.71
CA GLN A 175 -3.12 -9.25 -8.16
C GLN A 175 -2.77 -10.29 -9.22
N LYS A 176 -3.49 -10.29 -10.35
CA LYS A 176 -3.21 -11.20 -11.47
C LYS A 176 -1.96 -10.75 -12.20
N ASP A 177 -1.85 -9.46 -12.48
CA ASP A 177 -0.69 -8.88 -13.16
C ASP A 177 0.60 -9.11 -12.37
N VAL A 178 0.58 -8.93 -11.04
CA VAL A 178 1.72 -9.24 -10.16
C VAL A 178 2.10 -10.73 -10.23
N ALA A 179 1.11 -11.61 -10.20
CA ALA A 179 1.34 -13.05 -10.26
C ALA A 179 1.95 -13.46 -11.60
N GLU A 180 1.43 -12.92 -12.71
CA GLU A 180 1.95 -13.14 -14.05
C GLU A 180 3.39 -12.62 -14.19
N TYR A 181 3.66 -11.42 -13.70
CA TYR A 181 5.00 -10.83 -13.70
C TYR A 181 6.03 -11.68 -12.95
N CYS A 182 5.70 -12.12 -11.73
CA CYS A 182 6.60 -12.98 -10.96
C CYS A 182 6.80 -14.35 -11.63
N LYS A 183 5.77 -14.87 -12.30
CA LYS A 183 5.81 -16.14 -13.02
C LYS A 183 6.68 -16.07 -14.29
N THR A 184 6.70 -14.94 -14.98
CA THR A 184 7.52 -14.75 -16.20
C THR A 184 8.95 -14.29 -15.91
N CYS A 185 9.32 -14.04 -14.64
CA CYS A 185 10.67 -13.63 -14.27
C CYS A 185 11.71 -14.76 -14.48
N ASP A 186 12.56 -14.61 -15.50
CA ASP A 186 13.61 -15.57 -15.85
C ASP A 186 14.55 -15.93 -14.69
N ARG A 187 14.93 -14.94 -13.87
CA ARG A 187 15.86 -15.15 -12.76
C ARG A 187 15.22 -16.02 -11.68
N CYS A 188 13.95 -15.74 -11.36
CA CYS A 188 13.16 -16.54 -10.43
C CYS A 188 12.96 -17.96 -10.95
N GLN A 189 12.62 -18.13 -12.23
CA GLN A 189 12.38 -19.45 -12.82
C GLN A 189 13.67 -20.29 -12.87
N LYS A 190 14.83 -19.68 -13.11
CA LYS A 190 16.13 -20.37 -13.10
C LYS A 190 16.62 -20.69 -11.68
N GLY A 191 16.37 -19.81 -10.72
CA GLY A 191 16.80 -19.95 -9.32
C GLY A 191 15.91 -20.90 -8.50
N ASN A 192 14.60 -20.85 -8.70
CA ASN A 192 13.62 -21.69 -8.01
C ASN A 192 13.35 -22.96 -8.81
N LYS A 193 14.38 -23.78 -9.02
CA LYS A 193 14.15 -25.15 -9.49
C LYS A 193 13.38 -25.88 -8.42
N SER A 194 12.29 -26.53 -8.81
CA SER A 194 11.62 -27.54 -7.99
C SER A 194 12.66 -28.59 -7.58
N THR A 195 13.23 -28.45 -6.38
CA THR A 195 13.87 -29.58 -5.74
C THR A 195 12.74 -30.55 -5.45
N GLY A 196 12.72 -31.67 -6.19
CA GLY A 196 11.81 -32.78 -5.92
C GLY A 196 11.94 -33.26 -4.47
N LYS A 197 11.18 -34.28 -4.10
CA LYS A 197 11.38 -34.94 -2.80
C LYS A 197 12.87 -35.21 -2.62
N ARG A 198 13.41 -34.84 -1.45
CA ARG A 198 14.80 -35.14 -1.08
C ARG A 198 15.07 -36.60 -1.44
N PHE A 199 16.18 -36.87 -2.12
CA PHE A 199 16.60 -38.24 -2.36
C PHE A 199 16.56 -38.99 -1.02
N GLY A 200 15.99 -40.20 -1.01
CA GLY A 200 15.95 -41.01 0.20
C GLY A 200 17.35 -41.20 0.76
N ASN A 201 17.46 -41.43 2.07
CA ASN A 201 18.74 -41.75 2.70
C ASN A 201 19.38 -42.95 1.98
N MET A 202 20.71 -42.97 1.82
CA MET A 202 21.41 -44.15 1.31
C MET A 202 21.05 -45.36 2.17
N ILE A 203 20.33 -46.30 1.57
CA ILE A 203 20.03 -47.59 2.21
C ILE A 203 21.22 -48.51 1.91
N LYS A 204 21.83 -49.07 2.96
CA LYS A 204 22.81 -50.15 2.80
C LYS A 204 22.06 -51.38 2.26
N ILE A 205 22.51 -51.89 1.12
CA ILE A 205 22.03 -53.18 0.60
C ILE A 205 22.41 -54.24 1.63
N GLN A 206 21.44 -55.07 2.05
CA GLN A 206 21.74 -56.22 2.90
C GLN A 206 22.44 -57.28 2.05
N GLU A 207 23.60 -57.75 2.51
CA GLU A 207 24.29 -58.87 1.87
C GLU A 207 23.40 -60.12 1.91
N PRO A 208 23.28 -60.87 0.80
CA PRO A 208 22.47 -62.08 0.77
C PRO A 208 22.99 -63.08 1.80
N SER A 209 22.09 -63.62 2.61
CA SER A 209 22.45 -64.51 3.72
C SER A 209 22.86 -65.91 3.28
N ARG A 210 22.66 -66.27 2.00
CA ARG A 210 23.02 -67.56 1.40
C ARG A 210 23.34 -67.42 -0.09
N PRO A 211 24.24 -68.27 -0.64
CA PRO A 211 24.53 -68.33 -2.07
C PRO A 211 23.34 -68.74 -2.93
#